data_AF-A0A0R1GUU0-F1
#
_entry.id   AF-A0A0R1GUU0-F1
#
_cell.length_a   1.000
_cell.length_b   1.000
_cell.length_c   1.000
_cell.angle_alpha   90.00
_cell.angle_beta   90.00
_cell.angle_gamma   90.00
#
_symmetry.space_group_name_H-M   'P 1'
#
loop_
_entity.id
_entity.type
_entity.pdbx_description
1 polymer ?
#
loop_
_entity_poly.entity_id
_entity_poly.type
_entity_poly.pdbx_seq_one_letter_code
_entity_poly.pdbx_strand_id
1 'polypeptide(L)'
;MNIFDVLNLFKSKIEDLNPINKKYLISRGNQNGFEDLVPEIAETIKTEISDTTIFDYKVHLGHHFPDMDLIVNGDCFGLELKSRSNGSWDTNGNSVFESITDEDYQDIFLLFGSKEPGKDHLLVRFDYYWKVTSAINVTHSPRFKINMDTNESVFKDAQEYYQLRDKTEMEKVAFLQNYLKEHTTGTKWFVPQDSSSESIKPTSLNLLPQNIQNQVKAEVLVLFPQDLITSKKANYARAHEFIITNHFYYSSSFRDFFSAGGKWEKNNVEFPQSVGTFHSLGPEIRYILNNSNSEFQKLAYESWNTLELPLNKTSFFDDYCKVVDLIGRVNFYPELQESRIQKLSNLL
;
A
#
# COMPACT_ATOMS: atom_id res chain seq x y z
N MET A 1 -7.30 37.44 3.63
CA MET A 1 -7.73 36.03 3.57
C MET A 1 -6.48 35.19 3.76
N ASN A 2 -6.46 34.23 4.68
CA ASN A 2 -5.37 33.29 4.84
C ASN A 2 -5.77 31.92 4.27
N ILE A 3 -4.84 30.95 4.26
CA ILE A 3 -5.11 29.61 3.77
C ILE A 3 -6.24 28.89 4.52
N PHE A 4 -6.37 29.10 5.84
CA PHE A 4 -7.46 28.51 6.62
C PHE A 4 -8.83 29.09 6.24
N ASP A 5 -8.92 30.37 5.88
CA ASP A 5 -10.16 30.95 5.36
C ASP A 5 -10.59 30.23 4.07
N VAL A 6 -9.64 30.00 3.15
CA VAL A 6 -9.87 29.27 1.89
C VAL A 6 -10.29 27.82 2.16
N LEU A 7 -9.59 27.10 3.03
CA LEU A 7 -9.93 25.70 3.38
C LEU A 7 -11.31 25.60 4.06
N ASN A 8 -11.69 26.58 4.87
CA ASN A 8 -13.04 26.67 5.44
C ASN A 8 -14.10 26.93 4.37
N LEU A 9 -13.81 27.72 3.34
CA LEU A 9 -14.70 27.88 2.19
C LEU A 9 -14.88 26.57 1.42
N PHE A 10 -13.80 25.82 1.18
CA PHE A 10 -13.89 24.46 0.61
C PHE A 10 -14.80 23.57 1.44
N LYS A 11 -14.54 23.49 2.76
CA LYS A 11 -15.32 22.69 3.69
C LYS A 11 -16.81 23.05 3.64
N SER A 12 -17.15 24.33 3.85
CA SER A 12 -18.55 24.78 3.88
C SER A 12 -19.24 24.46 2.56
N LYS A 13 -18.65 24.84 1.42
CA LYS A 13 -19.29 24.66 0.12
C LYS A 13 -19.51 23.19 -0.23
N ILE A 14 -18.57 22.31 0.10
CA ILE A 14 -18.73 20.87 -0.13
C ILE A 14 -19.79 20.29 0.81
N GLU A 15 -19.79 20.67 2.09
CA GLU A 15 -20.78 20.19 3.08
C GLU A 15 -22.19 20.75 2.80
N ASP A 16 -22.32 21.90 2.15
CA ASP A 16 -23.61 22.48 1.76
C ASP A 16 -24.25 21.75 0.55
N LEU A 17 -23.49 20.94 -0.19
CA LEU A 17 -24.00 20.08 -1.25
C LEU A 17 -24.70 18.86 -0.65
N ASN A 18 -25.94 19.04 -0.20
CA ASN A 18 -26.76 17.98 0.38
C ASN A 18 -28.18 17.96 -0.22
N PRO A 19 -28.51 16.99 -1.10
CA PRO A 19 -27.67 15.87 -1.54
C PRO A 19 -26.63 16.28 -2.59
N ILE A 20 -25.45 15.68 -2.53
CA ILE A 20 -24.41 15.80 -3.55
C ILE A 20 -24.67 14.84 -4.71
N ASN A 21 -24.25 15.22 -5.92
CA ASN A 21 -24.30 14.32 -7.07
C ASN A 21 -23.44 13.07 -6.82
N LYS A 22 -24.02 11.89 -7.04
CA LYS A 22 -23.38 10.59 -6.80
C LYS A 22 -22.06 10.38 -7.52
N LYS A 23 -21.79 11.08 -8.65
CA LYS A 23 -20.50 11.00 -9.33
C LYS A 23 -19.34 11.40 -8.41
N TYR A 24 -19.55 12.37 -7.51
CA TYR A 24 -18.53 12.85 -6.58
C TYR A 24 -18.33 11.93 -5.36
N LEU A 25 -19.21 10.94 -5.16
CA LEU A 25 -19.13 9.98 -4.05
C LEU A 25 -18.31 8.72 -4.37
N ILE A 26 -17.80 8.62 -5.60
CA ILE A 26 -17.00 7.47 -6.05
C ILE A 26 -15.59 7.60 -5.46
N SER A 27 -15.11 6.55 -4.80
CA SER A 27 -13.77 6.47 -4.21
C SER A 27 -13.16 5.11 -4.59
N ARG A 28 -12.63 4.98 -5.81
CA ARG A 28 -12.09 3.73 -6.36
C ARG A 28 -10.84 3.98 -7.22
N GLY A 29 -9.65 3.72 -6.66
CA GLY A 29 -8.39 3.80 -7.42
C GLY A 29 -8.26 5.12 -8.18
N ASN A 30 -8.08 5.05 -9.51
CA ASN A 30 -7.95 6.20 -10.40
C ASN A 30 -9.28 6.91 -10.74
N GLN A 31 -10.39 6.52 -10.11
CA GLN A 31 -11.69 7.15 -10.24
C GLN A 31 -12.12 7.65 -8.86
N ASN A 32 -11.71 8.87 -8.54
CA ASN A 32 -12.05 9.55 -7.31
C ASN A 32 -12.89 10.78 -7.63
N GLY A 33 -14.20 10.69 -7.41
CA GLY A 33 -15.11 11.79 -7.66
C GLY A 33 -14.83 13.02 -6.79
N PHE A 34 -14.08 12.87 -5.70
CA PHE A 34 -13.64 14.01 -4.90
C PHE A 34 -12.59 14.86 -5.64
N GLU A 35 -11.72 14.24 -6.44
CA GLU A 35 -10.74 14.92 -7.29
C GLU A 35 -11.40 15.68 -8.44
N ASP A 36 -12.62 15.28 -8.85
CA ASP A 36 -13.44 16.05 -9.79
C ASP A 36 -14.16 17.23 -9.09
N LEU A 37 -14.64 17.02 -7.86
CA LEU A 37 -15.42 18.01 -7.12
C LEU A 37 -14.60 19.22 -6.70
N VAL A 38 -13.43 18.98 -6.09
CA VAL A 38 -12.66 20.04 -5.45
C VAL A 38 -12.21 21.13 -6.43
N PRO A 39 -11.76 20.82 -7.67
CA PRO A 39 -11.50 21.85 -8.68
C PRO A 39 -12.73 22.69 -9.04
N GLU A 40 -13.93 22.11 -9.13
CA GLU A 40 -15.16 22.87 -9.37
C GLU A 40 -15.48 23.84 -8.21
N ILE A 41 -15.21 23.43 -6.98
CA ILE A 41 -15.35 24.28 -5.79
C ILE A 41 -14.27 25.38 -5.77
N ALA A 42 -13.04 25.06 -6.18
CA ALA A 42 -11.95 26.04 -6.28
C ALA A 42 -12.31 27.15 -7.28
N GLU A 43 -12.84 26.80 -8.45
CA GLU A 43 -13.31 27.77 -9.44
C GLU A 43 -14.44 28.66 -8.92
N THR A 44 -15.35 28.08 -8.14
CA THR A 44 -16.43 28.83 -7.48
C THR A 44 -15.86 29.84 -6.47
N ILE A 45 -14.92 29.43 -5.63
CA ILE A 45 -14.26 30.30 -4.64
C ILE A 45 -13.49 31.43 -5.36
N LYS A 46 -12.72 31.10 -6.41
CA LYS A 46 -11.99 32.08 -7.23
C LYS A 46 -12.93 33.13 -7.83
N THR A 47 -14.07 32.70 -8.37
CA THR A 47 -15.07 33.60 -8.95
C THR A 47 -15.68 34.52 -7.88
N GLU A 48 -16.02 33.99 -6.70
CA GLU A 48 -16.61 34.77 -5.61
C GLU A 48 -15.65 35.80 -5.01
N ILE A 49 -14.36 35.47 -4.94
CA ILE A 49 -13.31 36.40 -4.48
C ILE A 49 -13.07 37.50 -5.52
N SER A 50 -13.24 37.17 -6.81
CA SER A 50 -13.12 38.10 -7.96
C SER A 50 -11.76 38.78 -8.16
N ASP A 51 -10.81 38.59 -7.25
CA ASP A 51 -9.44 39.08 -7.34
C ASP A 51 -8.45 37.91 -7.29
N THR A 52 -7.83 37.61 -8.43
CA THR A 52 -6.87 36.50 -8.57
C THR A 52 -5.56 36.73 -7.82
N THR A 53 -5.31 37.95 -7.33
CA THR A 53 -4.16 38.21 -6.45
C THR A 53 -4.43 37.72 -5.02
N ILE A 54 -5.70 37.54 -4.63
CA ILE A 54 -6.10 37.03 -3.32
C ILE A 54 -6.15 35.50 -3.33
N PHE A 55 -6.74 34.91 -4.36
CA PHE A 55 -6.84 33.46 -4.52
C PHE A 55 -6.76 33.02 -5.98
N ASP A 56 -5.86 32.08 -6.25
CA ASP A 56 -5.81 31.32 -7.50
C ASP A 56 -5.46 29.85 -7.21
N TYR A 57 -5.59 28.98 -8.20
CA TYR A 57 -5.29 27.55 -8.04
C TYR A 57 -4.77 26.92 -9.34
N LYS A 58 -4.08 25.79 -9.19
CA LYS A 58 -3.62 24.93 -10.30
C LYS A 58 -3.86 23.47 -9.95
N VAL A 59 -4.18 22.65 -10.96
CA VAL A 59 -4.56 21.25 -10.78
C VAL A 59 -3.53 20.34 -11.44
N HIS A 60 -3.06 19.31 -10.72
CA HIS A 60 -2.00 18.39 -11.16
C HIS A 60 -2.32 16.89 -11.02
N LEU A 61 -3.58 16.55 -10.71
CA LEU A 61 -4.09 15.20 -10.41
C LEU A 61 -3.33 14.04 -11.08
N GLY A 62 -2.96 13.03 -10.29
CA GLY A 62 -2.43 11.75 -10.78
C GLY A 62 -1.03 11.78 -11.41
N HIS A 63 -0.41 12.95 -11.52
CA HIS A 63 0.92 13.15 -12.11
C HIS A 63 1.93 13.75 -11.13
N HIS A 64 1.50 14.06 -9.91
CA HIS A 64 2.17 15.02 -9.06
C HIS A 64 1.68 14.90 -7.60
N PHE A 65 2.56 15.18 -6.64
CA PHE A 65 2.17 15.42 -5.25
C PHE A 65 2.64 16.82 -4.85
N PRO A 66 1.75 17.69 -4.32
CA PRO A 66 0.32 17.48 -4.01
C PRO A 66 -0.62 17.55 -5.24
N ASP A 67 -1.87 17.14 -5.09
CA ASP A 67 -2.87 17.15 -6.18
C ASP A 67 -3.18 18.55 -6.78
N MET A 68 -3.08 19.62 -5.98
CA MET A 68 -3.36 21.00 -6.39
C MET A 68 -2.43 22.03 -5.73
N ASP A 69 -2.22 23.15 -6.42
CA ASP A 69 -1.64 24.37 -5.85
C ASP A 69 -2.77 25.33 -5.47
N LEU A 70 -2.67 25.93 -4.29
CA LEU A 70 -3.49 27.05 -3.85
C LEU A 70 -2.59 28.27 -3.67
N ILE A 71 -2.78 29.28 -4.50
CA ILE A 71 -2.06 30.55 -4.41
C ILE A 71 -2.91 31.51 -3.59
N VAL A 72 -2.45 31.88 -2.39
CA VAL A 72 -3.19 32.77 -1.47
C VAL A 72 -2.32 33.99 -1.15
N ASN A 73 -2.75 35.18 -1.61
CA ASN A 73 -1.96 36.44 -1.53
C ASN A 73 -0.51 36.32 -2.04
N GLY A 74 -0.27 35.47 -3.05
CA GLY A 74 1.05 35.23 -3.62
C GLY A 74 1.85 34.09 -2.98
N ASP A 75 1.42 33.57 -1.83
CA ASP A 75 2.03 32.38 -1.22
C ASP A 75 1.45 31.11 -1.83
N CYS A 76 2.32 30.13 -2.13
CA CYS A 76 1.91 28.84 -2.69
C CYS A 76 1.73 27.79 -1.59
N PHE A 77 0.56 27.15 -1.55
CA PHE A 77 0.23 26.05 -0.65
C PHE A 77 -0.16 24.81 -1.45
N GLY A 78 0.25 23.65 -0.97
CA GLY A 78 -0.15 22.37 -1.52
C GLY A 78 -1.48 21.91 -0.97
N LEU A 79 -2.34 21.33 -1.80
CA LEU A 79 -3.58 20.68 -1.38
C LEU A 79 -3.62 19.23 -1.91
N GLU A 80 -3.47 18.29 -0.99
CA GLU A 80 -3.63 16.86 -1.26
C GLU A 80 -5.09 16.44 -1.04
N LEU A 81 -5.64 15.64 -1.96
CA LEU A 81 -7.05 15.24 -1.92
C LEU A 81 -7.17 13.76 -1.53
N LYS A 82 -8.02 13.49 -0.53
CA LYS A 82 -8.38 12.12 -0.16
C LYS A 82 -9.86 11.99 0.12
N SER A 83 -10.42 10.82 -0.17
CA SER A 83 -11.82 10.54 0.10
C SER A 83 -12.09 9.12 0.57
N ARG A 84 -13.23 8.94 1.26
CA ARG A 84 -13.75 7.64 1.68
C ARG A 84 -15.25 7.56 1.49
N SER A 85 -15.71 6.41 1.00
CA SER A 85 -17.13 6.12 0.80
C SER A 85 -17.78 5.36 1.97
N ASN A 86 -16.99 4.93 2.96
CA ASN A 86 -17.41 4.11 4.09
C ASN A 86 -17.51 4.89 5.43
N GLY A 87 -17.37 6.22 5.40
CA GLY A 87 -17.41 7.07 6.59
C GLY A 87 -16.12 7.07 7.43
N SER A 88 -15.04 6.41 6.97
CA SER A 88 -13.76 6.43 7.67
C SER A 88 -12.95 7.71 7.37
N TRP A 89 -12.01 8.02 8.26
CA TRP A 89 -11.14 9.20 8.19
C TRP A 89 -9.65 8.83 8.07
N ASP A 90 -9.40 7.61 7.59
CA ASP A 90 -8.08 7.03 7.45
C ASP A 90 -7.82 6.50 6.03
N THR A 91 -6.58 6.65 5.57
CA THR A 91 -6.15 6.18 4.26
C THR A 91 -4.65 5.97 4.17
N ASN A 92 -4.20 5.31 3.11
CA ASN A 92 -2.83 5.50 2.65
C ASN A 92 -2.71 6.91 2.07
N GLY A 93 -1.64 7.60 2.46
CA GLY A 93 -1.17 8.82 1.82
C GLY A 93 -0.22 8.52 0.67
N ASN A 94 0.59 9.53 0.39
CA ASN A 94 1.57 9.57 -0.67
C ASN A 94 2.81 8.68 -0.34
N SER A 95 3.68 8.42 -1.32
CA SER A 95 4.90 7.61 -1.09
C SER A 95 5.93 8.40 -0.30
N VAL A 96 6.66 7.74 0.61
CA VAL A 96 7.76 8.39 1.36
C VAL A 96 8.84 8.89 0.39
N PHE A 97 9.04 8.20 -0.72
CA PHE A 97 10.03 8.54 -1.73
C PHE A 97 9.52 9.51 -2.79
N GLU A 98 8.23 9.82 -2.79
CA GLU A 98 7.68 10.78 -3.74
C GLU A 98 8.43 12.10 -3.61
N SER A 99 9.03 12.53 -4.72
CA SER A 99 9.59 13.86 -4.86
C SER A 99 8.41 14.82 -4.90
N ILE A 100 8.32 15.69 -3.90
CA ILE A 100 7.55 16.93 -4.06
C ILE A 100 8.26 17.67 -5.18
N THR A 101 7.48 18.24 -6.08
CA THR A 101 7.99 18.98 -7.22
C THR A 101 8.83 20.18 -6.80
N ASP A 102 9.52 20.76 -7.78
CA ASP A 102 10.36 21.94 -7.63
C ASP A 102 9.61 23.21 -7.14
N GLU A 103 8.32 23.10 -6.80
CA GLU A 103 7.49 24.18 -6.27
C GLU A 103 7.75 24.36 -4.76
N ASP A 104 8.01 25.61 -4.36
CA ASP A 104 8.29 26.00 -2.98
C ASP A 104 7.00 26.23 -2.19
N TYR A 105 6.35 25.13 -1.80
CA TYR A 105 5.14 25.20 -0.95
C TYR A 105 5.47 25.61 0.48
N GLN A 106 4.82 26.68 0.96
CA GLN A 106 4.82 27.10 2.37
C GLN A 106 4.37 25.96 3.29
N ASP A 107 3.28 25.29 2.91
CA ASP A 107 2.76 24.12 3.58
C ASP A 107 1.96 23.26 2.61
N ILE A 108 1.80 21.98 2.96
CA ILE A 108 0.89 21.06 2.27
C ILE A 108 -0.24 20.70 3.24
N PHE A 109 -1.47 20.91 2.80
CA PHE A 109 -2.68 20.55 3.53
C PHE A 109 -3.31 19.31 2.92
N LEU A 110 -3.95 18.52 3.78
CA LEU A 110 -4.81 17.44 3.34
C LEU A 110 -6.27 17.89 3.41
N LEU A 111 -7.01 17.81 2.31
CA LEU A 111 -8.46 17.94 2.28
C LEU A 111 -9.08 16.55 2.17
N PHE A 112 -9.82 16.14 3.20
CA PHE A 112 -10.41 14.81 3.30
C PHE A 112 -11.93 14.88 3.24
N GLY A 113 -12.54 14.26 2.24
CA GLY A 113 -13.98 14.05 2.14
C GLY A 113 -14.41 12.65 2.62
N SER A 114 -15.31 12.54 3.59
CA SER A 114 -15.86 11.27 4.06
C SER A 114 -17.37 11.21 3.87
N LYS A 115 -17.86 10.20 3.16
CA LYS A 115 -19.29 10.00 2.91
C LYS A 115 -20.03 9.68 4.20
N GLU A 116 -21.11 10.42 4.47
CA GLU A 116 -22.01 10.07 5.56
C GLU A 116 -22.71 8.74 5.29
N PRO A 117 -22.67 7.76 6.21
CA PRO A 117 -23.34 6.49 6.04
C PRO A 117 -24.83 6.64 5.73
N GLY A 118 -25.27 6.06 4.62
CA GLY A 118 -26.68 6.08 4.20
C GLY A 118 -27.17 7.39 3.59
N LYS A 119 -26.31 8.39 3.39
CA LYS A 119 -26.68 9.68 2.76
C LYS A 119 -25.83 9.95 1.53
N ASP A 120 -26.39 10.67 0.57
CA ASP A 120 -25.62 11.22 -0.56
C ASP A 120 -25.07 12.59 -0.16
N HIS A 121 -24.12 12.59 0.78
CA HIS A 121 -23.55 13.79 1.38
C HIS A 121 -22.12 13.51 1.89
N LEU A 122 -21.25 14.51 1.82
CA LEU A 122 -19.85 14.45 2.28
C LEU A 122 -19.66 15.35 3.48
N LEU A 123 -19.00 14.84 4.51
CA LEU A 123 -18.35 15.64 5.53
C LEU A 123 -16.91 15.90 5.11
N VAL A 124 -16.39 17.08 5.45
CA VAL A 124 -15.04 17.50 5.08
C VAL A 124 -14.24 17.86 6.33
N ARG A 125 -13.00 17.37 6.37
CA ARG A 125 -11.99 17.80 7.33
C ARG A 125 -10.72 18.16 6.58
N PHE A 126 -9.96 19.09 7.14
CA PHE A 126 -8.64 19.41 6.66
C PHE A 126 -7.70 19.64 7.83
N ASP A 127 -6.42 19.39 7.61
CA ASP A 127 -5.34 19.74 8.53
C ASP A 127 -4.03 19.75 7.73
N TYR A 128 -2.93 20.15 8.38
CA TYR A 128 -1.60 20.02 7.82
C TYR A 128 -1.30 18.56 7.49
N TYR A 129 -0.77 18.29 6.30
CA TYR A 129 -0.49 16.93 5.83
C TYR A 129 0.43 16.17 6.80
N TRP A 130 1.50 16.84 7.24
CA TRP A 130 2.46 16.26 8.20
C TRP A 130 1.77 15.89 9.51
N LYS A 131 0.81 16.68 9.99
CA LYS A 131 0.16 16.49 11.29
C LYS A 131 -0.76 15.28 11.33
N VAL A 132 -1.44 14.98 10.21
CA VAL A 132 -2.35 13.83 10.10
C VAL A 132 -1.65 12.55 9.60
N THR A 133 -0.35 12.62 9.35
CA THR A 133 0.48 11.48 8.98
C THR A 133 0.81 10.64 10.22
N SER A 134 -0.05 9.68 10.52
CA SER A 134 -0.03 8.85 11.74
C SER A 134 1.00 7.73 11.77
N ALA A 135 1.35 7.14 10.63
CA ALA A 135 2.31 6.03 10.56
C ALA A 135 2.96 5.89 9.19
N ILE A 136 3.94 4.98 9.08
CA ILE A 136 4.47 4.54 7.78
C ILE A 136 4.18 3.06 7.58
N ASN A 137 3.54 2.72 6.47
CA ASN A 137 3.33 1.34 6.06
C ASN A 137 4.46 0.89 5.14
N VAL A 138 5.28 -0.04 5.63
CA VAL A 138 6.43 -0.56 4.88
C VAL A 138 5.97 -1.69 3.97
N THR A 139 5.97 -1.41 2.67
CA THR A 139 5.74 -2.40 1.61
C THR A 139 6.81 -2.20 0.52
N HIS A 140 6.65 -2.76 -0.68
CA HIS A 140 7.50 -2.48 -1.86
C HIS A 140 7.66 -1.00 -2.19
N SER A 141 6.71 -0.17 -1.76
CA SER A 141 6.74 1.28 -1.86
C SER A 141 6.19 1.82 -0.54
N PRO A 142 7.07 2.15 0.44
CA PRO A 142 6.66 2.68 1.73
C PRO A 142 5.77 3.90 1.56
N ARG A 143 4.60 3.88 2.21
CA ARG A 143 3.61 4.96 2.15
C ARG A 143 3.30 5.49 3.52
N PHE A 144 3.04 6.79 3.59
CA PHE A 144 2.46 7.38 4.77
C PHE A 144 1.05 6.85 5.02
N LYS A 145 0.65 6.78 6.29
CA LYS A 145 -0.71 6.47 6.74
C LYS A 145 -1.32 7.75 7.27
N ILE A 146 -2.42 8.14 6.66
CA ILE A 146 -3.22 9.28 7.07
C ILE A 146 -4.30 8.81 8.03
N ASN A 147 -4.50 9.56 9.10
CA ASN A 147 -5.64 9.41 10.00
C ASN A 147 -6.02 10.80 10.54
N MET A 148 -7.20 11.31 10.17
CA MET A 148 -7.65 12.63 10.64
C MET A 148 -8.02 12.66 12.13
N ASP A 149 -8.17 11.49 12.77
CA ASP A 149 -8.47 11.38 14.21
C ASP A 149 -7.19 11.16 15.05
N THR A 150 -5.99 11.19 14.44
CA THR A 150 -4.74 10.99 15.15
C THR A 150 -4.36 12.20 16.01
N ASN A 151 -3.79 11.94 17.18
CA ASN A 151 -3.10 12.95 17.99
C ASN A 151 -1.57 12.85 17.87
N GLU A 152 -1.08 11.83 17.15
CA GLU A 152 0.33 11.53 16.96
C GLU A 152 0.67 11.58 15.47
N SER A 153 1.84 12.10 15.15
CA SER A 153 2.39 12.12 13.80
C SER A 153 3.74 11.41 13.78
N VAL A 154 4.10 10.86 12.62
CA VAL A 154 5.46 10.39 12.34
C VAL A 154 6.49 11.54 12.38
N PHE A 155 6.02 12.78 12.25
CA PHE A 155 6.82 13.99 12.35
C PHE A 155 6.57 14.67 13.71
N LYS A 156 7.64 15.09 14.36
CA LYS A 156 7.59 15.85 15.62
C LYS A 156 6.99 17.24 15.41
N ASP A 157 7.34 17.86 14.29
CA ASP A 157 6.90 19.19 13.89
C ASP A 157 6.94 19.35 12.36
N ALA A 158 6.48 20.51 11.88
CA ALA A 158 6.48 20.86 10.47
C ALA A 158 7.90 20.90 9.87
N GLN A 159 8.91 21.28 10.66
CA GLN A 159 10.28 21.43 10.18
C GLN A 159 10.91 20.08 9.84
N GLU A 160 10.64 19.03 10.62
CA GLU A 160 11.08 17.67 10.32
C GLU A 160 10.45 17.16 9.01
N TYR A 161 9.18 17.50 8.76
CA TYR A 161 8.54 17.19 7.48
C TYR A 161 9.21 17.94 6.33
N TYR A 162 9.41 19.26 6.43
CA TYR A 162 10.07 20.04 5.37
C TYR A 162 11.46 19.52 5.06
N GLN A 163 12.25 19.20 6.08
CA GLN A 163 13.57 18.58 5.90
C GLN A 163 13.49 17.23 5.18
N LEU A 164 12.44 16.44 5.40
CA LEU A 164 12.25 15.18 4.68
C LEU A 164 11.93 15.43 3.20
N ARG A 165 11.22 16.51 2.86
CA ARG A 165 10.90 16.87 1.46
C ARG A 165 12.17 17.09 0.65
N ASP A 166 13.13 17.79 1.24
CA ASP A 166 14.38 18.20 0.59
C ASP A 166 15.47 17.10 0.59
N LYS A 167 15.22 15.98 1.27
CA LYS A 167 16.16 14.87 1.36
C LYS A 167 16.27 14.11 0.05
N THR A 168 17.49 13.68 -0.25
CA THR A 168 17.75 12.68 -1.30
C THR A 168 17.05 11.36 -0.96
N GLU A 169 16.84 10.50 -1.96
CA GLU A 169 16.27 9.16 -1.72
C GLU A 169 17.06 8.38 -0.64
N MET A 170 18.40 8.50 -0.64
CA MET A 170 19.26 7.85 0.35
C MET A 170 18.98 8.36 1.78
N GLU A 171 18.75 9.65 1.95
CA GLU A 171 18.42 10.23 3.26
C GLU A 171 16.99 9.93 3.69
N LYS A 172 16.04 9.84 2.73
CA LYS A 172 14.67 9.36 3.00
C LYS A 172 14.66 7.90 3.44
N VAL A 173 15.53 7.06 2.87
CA VAL A 173 15.78 5.70 3.34
C VAL A 173 16.26 5.70 4.79
N ALA A 174 17.23 6.56 5.15
CA ALA A 174 17.71 6.67 6.53
C ALA A 174 16.61 7.12 7.51
N PHE A 175 15.76 8.07 7.11
CA PHE A 175 14.59 8.49 7.88
C PHE A 175 13.64 7.31 8.15
N LEU A 176 13.27 6.56 7.10
CA LEU A 176 12.38 5.40 7.22
C LEU A 176 12.93 4.37 8.21
N GLN A 177 14.25 4.15 8.17
CA GLN A 177 14.91 3.19 9.04
C GLN A 177 14.89 3.64 10.50
N ASN A 178 15.12 4.93 10.76
CA ASN A 178 15.02 5.51 12.10
C ASN A 178 13.60 5.40 12.65
N TYR A 179 12.60 5.76 11.82
CA TYR A 179 11.20 5.62 12.19
C TYR A 179 10.87 4.17 12.61
N LEU A 180 11.27 3.18 11.80
CA LEU A 180 11.02 1.77 12.10
C LEU A 180 11.74 1.31 13.36
N LYS A 181 12.98 1.77 13.59
CA LYS A 181 13.77 1.46 14.79
C LYS A 181 13.08 1.90 16.07
N GLU A 182 12.37 3.03 16.03
CA GLU A 182 11.69 3.62 17.19
C GLU A 182 10.29 3.01 17.41
N HIS A 183 9.59 2.62 16.34
CA HIS A 183 8.18 2.23 16.38
C HIS A 183 7.94 0.72 16.25
N THR A 184 8.99 -0.11 16.19
CA THR A 184 8.88 -1.57 16.28
C THR A 184 9.47 -2.11 17.58
N THR A 185 8.71 -2.92 18.31
CA THR A 185 9.15 -3.58 19.56
C THR A 185 10.01 -4.84 19.32
N GLY A 186 10.71 -4.90 18.19
CA GLY A 186 11.56 -6.02 17.73
C GLY A 186 12.87 -5.52 17.11
N THR A 187 13.79 -6.42 16.79
CA THR A 187 15.22 -6.15 16.48
C THR A 187 15.42 -5.14 15.35
N LYS A 188 15.59 -3.89 15.76
CA LYS A 188 16.19 -2.71 15.13
C LYS A 188 17.13 -3.05 13.98
N TRP A 189 16.87 -2.61 12.71
CA TRP A 189 17.78 -1.89 11.76
C TRP A 189 18.30 -2.54 10.44
N PHE A 190 18.40 -1.73 9.37
CA PHE A 190 19.70 -1.24 8.82
C PHE A 190 19.53 0.19 8.27
N VAL A 191 20.44 1.17 8.27
CA VAL A 191 21.74 1.40 7.56
C VAL A 191 22.91 1.94 8.41
N PRO A 192 24.18 1.65 8.09
CA PRO A 192 25.32 2.21 8.79
C PRO A 192 25.77 3.53 8.13
N GLN A 193 26.08 4.54 8.94
CA GLN A 193 27.29 5.34 8.69
C GLN A 193 27.99 5.55 10.04
N ASP A 194 29.26 5.20 10.01
CA ASP A 194 30.28 5.28 11.06
C ASP A 194 30.30 4.25 12.20
N SER A 195 31.51 3.73 12.33
CA SER A 195 32.00 2.66 13.18
C SER A 195 31.86 2.95 14.67
N SER A 196 31.01 2.19 15.37
CA SER A 196 31.35 1.47 16.61
C SER A 196 30.13 0.77 17.24
N SER A 197 30.22 -0.55 17.30
CA SER A 197 29.54 -1.46 18.26
C SER A 197 28.01 -1.42 18.39
N GLU A 198 27.32 -2.13 17.50
CA GLU A 198 26.59 -3.39 17.77
C GLU A 198 25.86 -3.82 16.50
N SER A 199 26.25 -4.97 15.91
CA SER A 199 25.67 -5.44 14.66
C SER A 199 24.24 -5.92 14.90
N ILE A 200 23.32 -5.26 14.22
CA ILE A 200 21.95 -5.69 14.18
C ILE A 200 21.85 -6.94 13.30
N LYS A 201 21.09 -7.92 13.79
CA LYS A 201 20.83 -9.17 13.09
C LYS A 201 19.40 -9.12 12.53
N PRO A 202 19.17 -9.63 11.31
CA PRO A 202 17.83 -9.78 10.76
C PRO A 202 16.93 -10.52 11.76
N THR A 203 15.61 -10.31 11.71
CA THR A 203 14.71 -11.00 12.64
C THR A 203 14.46 -12.42 12.14
N SER A 204 14.66 -13.40 13.02
CA SER A 204 14.34 -14.78 12.66
C SER A 204 12.84 -14.89 12.46
N LEU A 205 12.42 -15.18 11.23
CA LEU A 205 11.03 -15.40 10.86
C LEU A 205 10.37 -16.45 11.75
N ASN A 206 11.15 -17.43 12.21
CA ASN A 206 10.71 -18.50 13.09
C ASN A 206 10.36 -18.02 14.51
N LEU A 207 10.76 -16.81 14.90
CA LEU A 207 10.45 -16.20 16.21
C LEU A 207 9.25 -15.25 16.16
N LEU A 208 8.70 -14.97 14.98
CA LEU A 208 7.56 -14.08 14.83
C LEU A 208 6.24 -14.77 15.23
N PRO A 209 5.20 -14.02 15.60
CA PRO A 209 3.87 -14.57 15.79
C PRO A 209 3.36 -15.33 14.56
N GLN A 210 2.58 -16.41 14.78
CA GLN A 210 2.16 -17.32 13.71
C GLN A 210 1.34 -16.61 12.61
N ASN A 211 0.52 -15.61 12.97
CA ASN A 211 -0.25 -14.84 12.01
C ASN A 211 0.66 -14.04 11.05
N ILE A 212 1.74 -13.45 11.56
CA ILE A 212 2.72 -12.71 10.74
C ILE A 212 3.49 -13.68 9.86
N GLN A 213 3.91 -14.82 10.42
CA GLN A 213 4.54 -15.88 9.63
C GLN A 213 3.63 -16.32 8.47
N ASN A 214 2.33 -16.52 8.72
CA ASN A 214 1.37 -16.93 7.70
C ASN A 214 1.17 -15.86 6.61
N GLN A 215 1.12 -14.58 6.98
CA GLN A 215 1.05 -13.48 6.02
C GLN A 215 2.27 -13.47 5.09
N VAL A 216 3.48 -13.56 5.65
CA VAL A 216 4.72 -13.62 4.86
C VAL A 216 4.76 -14.86 3.96
N LYS A 217 4.31 -16.03 4.45
CA LYS A 217 4.20 -17.24 3.63
C LYS A 217 3.25 -17.04 2.46
N ALA A 218 2.08 -16.46 2.72
CA ALA A 218 1.07 -16.23 1.71
C ALA A 218 1.59 -15.26 0.63
N GLU A 219 2.28 -14.19 1.01
CA GLU A 219 2.89 -13.25 0.06
C GLU A 219 3.87 -13.95 -0.89
N VAL A 220 4.83 -14.71 -0.37
CA VAL A 220 5.80 -15.37 -1.24
C VAL A 220 5.19 -16.53 -2.03
N LEU A 221 4.10 -17.16 -1.55
CA LEU A 221 3.32 -18.13 -2.33
C LEU A 221 2.51 -17.47 -3.45
N VAL A 222 2.13 -16.20 -3.30
CA VAL A 222 1.53 -15.43 -4.40
C VAL A 222 2.61 -15.04 -5.43
N LEU A 223 3.76 -14.57 -4.97
CA LEU A 223 4.82 -14.07 -5.86
C LEU A 223 5.61 -15.17 -6.55
N PHE A 224 5.95 -16.25 -5.86
CA PHE A 224 6.85 -17.30 -6.37
C PHE A 224 6.23 -18.71 -6.28
N PRO A 225 4.95 -18.93 -6.64
CA PRO A 225 4.33 -20.26 -6.53
C PRO A 225 5.09 -21.32 -7.33
N GLN A 226 5.65 -20.96 -8.49
CA GLN A 226 6.39 -21.86 -9.36
C GLN A 226 7.71 -22.37 -8.77
N ASP A 227 8.29 -21.62 -7.84
CA ASP A 227 9.53 -22.01 -7.18
C ASP A 227 9.27 -22.87 -5.93
N LEU A 228 8.14 -22.61 -5.26
CA LEU A 228 7.83 -23.15 -3.93
C LEU A 228 6.90 -24.37 -4.00
N ILE A 229 5.98 -24.41 -4.96
CA ILE A 229 5.00 -25.48 -5.14
C ILE A 229 5.43 -26.34 -6.33
N THR A 230 6.33 -27.30 -6.08
CA THR A 230 6.85 -28.19 -7.12
C THR A 230 7.02 -29.62 -6.61
N SER A 231 6.91 -30.60 -7.50
CA SER A 231 7.24 -32.00 -7.21
C SER A 231 8.75 -32.26 -7.26
N LYS A 232 9.53 -31.30 -7.76
CA LYS A 232 10.99 -31.32 -7.75
C LYS A 232 11.52 -30.59 -6.50
N LYS A 233 12.83 -30.36 -6.46
CA LYS A 233 13.46 -29.55 -5.42
C LYS A 233 13.03 -28.09 -5.57
N ALA A 234 12.28 -27.59 -4.58
CA ALA A 234 11.90 -26.19 -4.50
C ALA A 234 13.11 -25.25 -4.47
N ASN A 235 12.98 -24.09 -5.11
CA ASN A 235 14.00 -23.04 -5.11
C ASN A 235 13.57 -21.90 -4.20
N TYR A 236 14.33 -21.68 -3.13
CA TYR A 236 13.96 -20.68 -2.13
C TYR A 236 14.64 -19.32 -2.35
N ALA A 237 15.53 -19.19 -3.36
CA ALA A 237 16.39 -18.02 -3.50
C ALA A 237 15.59 -16.71 -3.63
N ARG A 238 14.65 -16.64 -4.57
CA ARG A 238 13.83 -15.42 -4.79
C ARG A 238 12.96 -15.08 -3.60
N ALA A 239 12.35 -16.09 -2.97
CA ALA A 239 11.55 -15.90 -1.77
C ALA A 239 12.40 -15.43 -0.57
N HIS A 240 13.63 -15.93 -0.44
CA HIS A 240 14.57 -15.53 0.62
C HIS A 240 15.07 -14.09 0.41
N GLU A 241 15.46 -13.74 -0.82
CA GLU A 241 15.86 -12.39 -1.19
C GLU A 241 14.72 -11.39 -0.96
N PHE A 242 13.50 -11.77 -1.33
CA PHE A 242 12.30 -10.98 -1.08
C PHE A 242 12.08 -10.71 0.41
N ILE A 243 12.05 -11.75 1.26
CA ILE A 243 11.77 -11.52 2.69
C ILE A 243 12.89 -10.77 3.41
N ILE A 244 14.14 -10.93 2.98
CA ILE A 244 15.26 -10.16 3.54
C ILE A 244 15.14 -8.70 3.11
N THR A 245 14.89 -8.45 1.83
CA THR A 245 14.85 -7.09 1.27
C THR A 245 13.61 -6.32 1.71
N ASN A 246 12.46 -6.99 1.80
CA ASN A 246 11.16 -6.35 2.01
C ASN A 246 10.65 -6.42 3.46
N HIS A 247 11.03 -7.45 4.20
CA HIS A 247 10.58 -7.65 5.59
C HIS A 247 11.72 -7.62 6.61
N PHE A 248 12.98 -7.62 6.17
CA PHE A 248 14.17 -7.78 7.02
C PHE A 248 14.12 -9.03 7.90
N TYR A 249 13.47 -10.07 7.39
CA TYR A 249 13.39 -11.37 8.01
C TYR A 249 14.44 -12.29 7.42
N TYR A 250 14.98 -13.19 8.24
CA TYR A 250 15.75 -14.32 7.77
C TYR A 250 15.18 -15.61 8.35
N SER A 251 15.41 -16.72 7.68
CA SER A 251 15.17 -18.04 8.27
C SER A 251 16.39 -18.90 8.02
N SER A 252 17.01 -19.40 9.09
CA SER A 252 18.08 -20.40 8.99
C SER A 252 17.61 -21.71 8.36
N SER A 253 16.29 -21.92 8.27
CA SER A 253 15.66 -23.13 7.77
C SER A 253 14.45 -22.80 6.89
N PHE A 254 14.66 -21.95 5.88
CA PHE A 254 13.60 -21.46 5.00
C PHE A 254 12.83 -22.58 4.26
N ARG A 255 13.46 -23.72 4.01
CA ARG A 255 12.77 -24.93 3.50
C ARG A 255 11.70 -25.41 4.48
N ASP A 256 12.04 -25.48 5.76
CA ASP A 256 11.16 -26.04 6.80
C ASP A 256 10.00 -25.09 7.10
N PHE A 257 10.18 -23.80 6.81
CA PHE A 257 9.13 -22.80 6.84
C PHE A 257 7.98 -23.09 5.85
N PHE A 258 8.26 -23.72 4.69
CA PHE A 258 7.24 -24.05 3.67
C PHE A 258 6.84 -25.52 3.61
N SER A 259 7.80 -26.44 3.74
CA SER A 259 7.56 -27.83 3.36
C SER A 259 8.11 -28.87 4.32
N ALA A 260 9.03 -28.55 5.24
CA ALA A 260 9.64 -29.47 6.24
C ALA A 260 9.97 -30.92 5.76
N GLY A 261 10.00 -31.19 4.44
CA GLY A 261 9.99 -32.55 3.87
C GLY A 261 8.75 -33.40 4.16
N GLY A 262 7.65 -32.83 4.66
CA GLY A 262 6.44 -33.55 5.04
C GLY A 262 5.55 -33.93 3.85
N LYS A 263 4.53 -34.74 4.15
CA LYS A 263 3.43 -35.05 3.23
C LYS A 263 2.11 -34.57 3.82
N TRP A 264 1.22 -34.13 2.96
CA TRP A 264 -0.14 -33.72 3.29
C TRP A 264 -1.13 -34.62 2.56
N GLU A 265 -2.03 -35.28 3.29
CA GLU A 265 -3.01 -36.18 2.70
C GLU A 265 -4.33 -35.46 2.42
N LYS A 266 -4.88 -35.65 1.21
CA LYS A 266 -6.21 -35.17 0.83
C LYS A 266 -6.89 -36.22 -0.03
N ASN A 267 -8.11 -36.61 0.34
CA ASN A 267 -8.90 -37.63 -0.36
C ASN A 267 -8.15 -38.97 -0.54
N ASN A 268 -7.42 -39.41 0.50
CA ASN A 268 -6.55 -40.61 0.51
C ASN A 268 -5.39 -40.56 -0.50
N VAL A 269 -5.00 -39.37 -0.96
CA VAL A 269 -3.83 -39.15 -1.82
C VAL A 269 -2.84 -38.26 -1.10
N GLU A 270 -1.57 -38.66 -1.12
CA GLU A 270 -0.49 -37.89 -0.53
C GLU A 270 0.03 -36.84 -1.51
N PHE A 271 0.07 -35.59 -1.05
CA PHE A 271 0.73 -34.47 -1.72
C PHE A 271 1.97 -34.03 -0.93
N PRO A 272 2.91 -33.30 -1.54
CA PRO A 272 3.95 -32.62 -0.78
C PRO A 272 3.36 -31.62 0.21
N GLN A 273 4.01 -31.44 1.36
CA GLN A 273 3.56 -30.48 2.37
C GLN A 273 3.44 -29.04 1.84
N SER A 274 4.18 -28.64 0.80
CA SER A 274 4.03 -27.32 0.17
C SER A 274 2.61 -27.09 -0.37
N VAL A 275 1.96 -28.13 -0.90
CA VAL A 275 0.55 -28.09 -1.34
C VAL A 275 -0.38 -27.97 -0.13
N GLY A 276 -0.09 -28.68 0.96
CA GLY A 276 -0.84 -28.56 2.21
C GLY A 276 -0.73 -27.16 2.83
N THR A 277 0.48 -26.58 2.83
CA THR A 277 0.73 -25.21 3.28
C THR A 277 -0.06 -24.21 2.43
N PHE A 278 -0.01 -24.35 1.09
CA PHE A 278 -0.81 -23.55 0.17
C PHE A 278 -2.31 -23.62 0.48
N HIS A 279 -2.86 -24.82 0.68
CA HIS A 279 -4.26 -24.99 1.07
C HIS A 279 -4.58 -24.31 2.42
N SER A 280 -3.72 -24.50 3.43
CA SER A 280 -3.94 -23.92 4.76
C SER A 280 -3.92 -22.40 4.79
N LEU A 281 -3.19 -21.77 3.87
CA LEU A 281 -3.05 -20.32 3.74
C LEU A 281 -4.03 -19.73 2.70
N GLY A 282 -4.99 -20.52 2.23
CA GLY A 282 -6.01 -20.07 1.27
C GLY A 282 -6.71 -18.76 1.66
N PRO A 283 -7.14 -18.56 2.93
CA PRO A 283 -7.74 -17.30 3.36
C PRO A 283 -6.82 -16.09 3.19
N GLU A 284 -5.56 -16.18 3.61
CA GLU A 284 -4.57 -15.11 3.50
C GLU A 284 -4.19 -14.84 2.03
N ILE A 285 -4.03 -15.89 1.23
CA ILE A 285 -3.76 -15.77 -0.21
C ILE A 285 -4.93 -15.07 -0.91
N ARG A 286 -6.18 -15.48 -0.65
CA ARG A 286 -7.38 -14.80 -1.17
C ARG A 286 -7.44 -13.34 -0.75
N TYR A 287 -7.09 -13.05 0.50
CA TYR A 287 -7.04 -11.68 0.98
C TYR A 287 -6.02 -10.84 0.18
N ILE A 288 -4.80 -11.34 -0.02
CA ILE A 288 -3.76 -10.65 -0.80
C ILE A 288 -4.21 -10.44 -2.26
N LEU A 289 -4.77 -11.47 -2.90
CA LEU A 289 -5.21 -11.40 -4.29
C LEU A 289 -6.32 -10.36 -4.50
N ASN A 290 -7.20 -10.17 -3.52
CA ASN A 290 -8.32 -9.23 -3.61
C ASN A 290 -7.96 -7.79 -3.18
N ASN A 291 -6.92 -7.61 -2.37
CA ASN A 291 -6.60 -6.31 -1.74
C ASN A 291 -5.20 -5.77 -2.10
N SER A 292 -4.41 -6.48 -2.91
CA SER A 292 -3.07 -6.04 -3.32
C SER A 292 -3.12 -4.81 -4.24
N ASN A 293 -2.12 -3.94 -4.07
CA ASN A 293 -1.94 -2.76 -4.91
C ASN A 293 -1.28 -3.09 -6.27
N SER A 294 -1.25 -2.12 -7.18
CA SER A 294 -0.69 -2.28 -8.53
C SER A 294 0.80 -2.66 -8.55
N GLU A 295 1.59 -2.20 -7.58
CA GLU A 295 3.02 -2.52 -7.47
C GLU A 295 3.26 -3.99 -7.14
N PHE A 296 2.55 -4.52 -6.13
CA PHE A 296 2.63 -5.93 -5.77
C PHE A 296 2.16 -6.82 -6.91
N GLN A 297 1.07 -6.44 -7.58
CA GLN A 297 0.60 -7.15 -8.77
C GLN A 297 1.64 -7.15 -9.88
N LYS A 298 2.30 -6.02 -10.15
CA LYS A 298 3.37 -5.92 -11.15
C LYS A 298 4.52 -6.87 -10.82
N LEU A 299 4.98 -6.88 -9.57
CA LEU A 299 6.05 -7.79 -9.12
C LEU A 299 5.65 -9.27 -9.29
N ALA A 300 4.40 -9.60 -8.97
CA ALA A 300 3.88 -10.95 -9.16
C ALA A 300 3.91 -11.36 -10.64
N TYR A 301 3.40 -10.50 -11.55
CA TYR A 301 3.44 -10.77 -12.98
C TYR A 301 4.88 -10.87 -13.52
N GLU A 302 5.80 -10.03 -13.07
CA GLU A 302 7.22 -10.11 -13.43
C GLU A 302 7.84 -11.44 -13.01
N SER A 303 7.51 -11.90 -11.80
CA SER A 303 7.95 -13.20 -11.32
C SER A 303 7.36 -14.34 -12.17
N TRP A 304 6.07 -14.29 -12.49
CA TRP A 304 5.37 -15.35 -13.23
C TRP A 304 5.76 -15.44 -14.71
N ASN A 305 6.40 -14.40 -15.28
CA ASN A 305 6.86 -14.41 -16.67
C ASN A 305 7.76 -15.61 -17.00
N THR A 306 8.44 -16.19 -16.01
CA THR A 306 9.25 -17.40 -16.16
C THR A 306 8.46 -18.64 -16.62
N LEU A 307 7.12 -18.60 -16.52
CA LEU A 307 6.23 -19.69 -16.92
C LEU A 307 5.78 -19.61 -18.37
N GLU A 308 6.07 -18.51 -19.07
CA GLU A 308 5.65 -18.27 -20.46
C GLU A 308 4.11 -18.43 -20.67
N LEU A 309 3.34 -18.19 -19.60
CA LEU A 309 1.89 -18.32 -19.58
C LEU A 309 1.24 -16.99 -20.00
N PRO A 310 0.42 -16.94 -21.07
CA PRO A 310 -0.30 -15.71 -21.42
C PRO A 310 -1.38 -15.39 -20.37
N LEU A 311 -1.24 -14.25 -19.71
CA LEU A 311 -2.17 -13.73 -18.71
C LEU A 311 -2.82 -12.44 -19.23
N ASN A 312 -4.12 -12.29 -18.99
CA ASN A 312 -4.91 -11.21 -19.60
C ASN A 312 -4.95 -9.94 -18.75
N LYS A 313 -4.49 -10.01 -17.49
CA LYS A 313 -4.39 -8.93 -16.51
C LYS A 313 -5.72 -8.24 -16.21
N THR A 314 -6.83 -8.94 -16.44
CA THR A 314 -8.19 -8.44 -16.15
C THR A 314 -8.61 -8.67 -14.71
N SER A 315 -8.10 -9.74 -14.10
CA SER A 315 -8.39 -10.14 -12.73
C SER A 315 -7.15 -10.82 -12.16
N PHE A 316 -6.54 -10.17 -11.17
CA PHE A 316 -5.32 -10.68 -10.53
C PHE A 316 -5.55 -12.05 -9.89
N PHE A 317 -6.72 -12.24 -9.28
CA PHE A 317 -7.15 -13.52 -8.73
C PHE A 317 -7.24 -14.62 -9.79
N ASP A 318 -7.91 -14.34 -10.92
CA ASP A 318 -8.10 -15.35 -11.97
C ASP A 318 -6.78 -15.70 -12.67
N ASP A 319 -5.92 -14.72 -12.87
CA ASP A 319 -4.59 -14.93 -13.44
C ASP A 319 -3.68 -15.74 -12.50
N TYR A 320 -3.72 -15.47 -11.19
CA TYR A 320 -3.05 -16.33 -10.21
C TYR A 320 -3.60 -17.77 -10.24
N CYS A 321 -4.92 -17.95 -10.34
CA CYS A 321 -5.52 -19.28 -10.48
C CYS A 321 -4.97 -20.03 -11.70
N LYS A 322 -4.81 -19.37 -12.85
CA LYS A 322 -4.20 -19.98 -14.04
C LYS A 322 -2.74 -20.38 -13.80
N VAL A 323 -1.98 -19.55 -13.08
CA VAL A 323 -0.58 -19.83 -12.71
C VAL A 323 -0.50 -21.09 -11.85
N VAL A 324 -1.28 -21.19 -10.77
CA VAL A 324 -1.25 -22.36 -9.88
C VAL A 324 -1.84 -23.61 -10.56
N ASP A 325 -2.81 -23.46 -11.46
CA ASP A 325 -3.36 -24.56 -12.25
C ASP A 325 -2.33 -25.15 -13.22
N LEU A 326 -1.53 -24.29 -13.88
CA LEU A 326 -0.40 -24.72 -14.69
C LEU A 326 0.61 -25.51 -13.84
N ILE A 327 0.97 -24.97 -12.68
CA ILE A 327 1.89 -25.62 -11.74
C ILE A 327 1.35 -26.99 -11.32
N GLY A 328 0.07 -27.06 -10.94
CA GLY A 328 -0.62 -28.31 -10.59
C GLY A 328 -0.56 -29.35 -11.70
N ARG A 329 -0.88 -28.94 -12.92
CA ARG A 329 -0.82 -29.83 -14.10
C ARG A 329 0.60 -30.32 -14.40
N VAL A 330 1.61 -29.49 -14.22
CA VAL A 330 3.00 -29.85 -14.52
C VAL A 330 3.61 -30.74 -13.44
N ASN A 331 3.27 -30.50 -12.17
CA ASN A 331 3.95 -31.12 -11.04
C ASN A 331 3.16 -32.25 -10.37
N PHE A 332 1.83 -32.21 -10.38
CA PHE A 332 0.96 -33.04 -9.52
C PHE A 332 -0.25 -33.63 -10.28
N TYR A 333 -0.13 -33.84 -11.59
CA TYR A 333 -1.25 -34.32 -12.41
C TYR A 333 -1.81 -35.67 -11.93
N PRO A 334 -1.00 -36.71 -11.64
CA PRO A 334 -1.51 -37.98 -11.12
C PRO A 334 -2.26 -37.80 -9.80
N GLU A 335 -1.69 -37.08 -8.85
CA GLU A 335 -2.26 -36.86 -7.52
C GLU A 335 -3.59 -36.09 -7.59
N LEU A 336 -3.68 -35.10 -8.48
CA LEU A 336 -4.92 -34.36 -8.74
C LEU A 336 -6.02 -35.27 -9.33
N GLN A 337 -5.67 -36.16 -10.28
CA GLN A 337 -6.63 -37.11 -10.85
C GLN A 337 -7.13 -38.13 -9.80
N GLU A 338 -6.20 -38.74 -9.05
CA GLU A 338 -6.52 -39.75 -8.03
C GLU A 338 -7.37 -39.17 -6.89
N SER A 339 -7.08 -37.93 -6.48
CA SER A 339 -7.82 -37.22 -5.44
C SER A 339 -9.14 -36.60 -5.94
N ARG A 340 -9.43 -36.69 -7.25
CA ARG A 340 -10.58 -36.07 -7.93
C ARG A 340 -10.62 -34.54 -7.78
N ILE A 341 -9.47 -33.91 -7.61
CA ILE A 341 -9.33 -32.45 -7.58
C ILE A 341 -9.05 -31.98 -9.00
N GLN A 342 -9.99 -31.24 -9.61
CA GLN A 342 -9.87 -30.87 -11.03
C GLN A 342 -8.67 -29.97 -11.31
N LYS A 343 -8.40 -29.01 -10.43
CA LYS A 343 -7.29 -28.07 -10.57
C LYS A 343 -6.71 -27.69 -9.21
N LEU A 344 -5.45 -27.28 -9.19
CA LEU A 344 -4.78 -26.92 -7.93
C LEU A 344 -5.41 -25.70 -7.27
N SER A 345 -5.90 -24.73 -8.06
CA SER A 345 -6.62 -23.55 -7.54
C SER A 345 -7.90 -23.91 -6.76
N ASN A 346 -8.49 -25.10 -6.93
CA ASN A 346 -9.62 -25.55 -6.10
C ASN A 346 -9.25 -25.79 -4.63
N LEU A 347 -7.96 -25.74 -4.29
CA LEU A 347 -7.47 -25.80 -2.91
C LEU A 347 -7.33 -24.41 -2.25
N LEU A 348 -7.46 -23.33 -3.02
CA LEU A 348 -7.72 -21.99 -2.45
C LEU A 348 -9.17 -21.93 -1.99
#